data_AF-A0A7Y2FYB1-F1
#
_entry.id   AF-A0A7Y2FYB1-F1
#
_cell.length_a   1.000
_cell.length_b   1.000
_cell.length_c   1.000
_cell.angle_alpha   90.00
_cell.angle_beta   90.00
_cell.angle_gamma   90.00
#
_symmetry.space_group_name_H-M   'P 1'
#
loop_
_entity.id
_entity.type
_entity.pdbx_description
1 polymer ?
#
loop_
_entity_poly.entity_id
_entity_poly.type
_entity_poly.pdbx_seq_one_letter_code
_entity_poly.pdbx_strand_id
1 'polypeptide(L)'
;LELEIIEFEKIIEARHITRSIENRAEELTAQSKRRKEVISSSAELSNLALRLYGLFLKFGHARNEKDLEYVQNFFESNLPDVDLGRLTFFEKIYYYQAHVWYSHIVQNFSQNFRYSSKWVDLFHAYPKMREADPTLYLLGMNNLMTSCFLTGYESKLKSTLEELERFRQAHEKSLDINSEVLVFQYYYTGLINLHFTQGTFSEGIQIIPKLDELLNQYSRYLDQHRILVFYYKMACLFFGSGDNTRALDYLNLIINLKAGSLGEDIQCFARFLHLIAHYELGNYALLEYLVKSVYRFLAKMEDLNQVQSEVLKFLRQTLHKAPQDLRSSFIELRERLQPLAEDETEKRSFLYLDILSWLDSKIEDRPVQDVIREKYLARRR
;
A
#
# COMPACT_ATOMS: atom_id res chain seq x y z
N LEU A 1 -6.44 12.43 -31.97
CA LEU A 1 -6.10 11.70 -33.21
C LEU A 1 -7.29 10.98 -33.85
N GLU A 2 -7.84 9.88 -33.29
CA GLU A 2 -8.91 9.13 -33.98
C GLU A 2 -10.18 9.95 -34.25
N LEU A 3 -10.66 10.73 -33.27
CA LEU A 3 -11.79 11.63 -33.50
C LEU A 3 -11.48 12.68 -34.57
N GLU A 4 -10.26 13.23 -34.60
CA GLU A 4 -9.86 14.20 -35.62
C GLU A 4 -9.85 13.58 -37.01
N ILE A 5 -9.36 12.34 -37.14
CA ILE A 5 -9.41 11.58 -38.40
C ILE A 5 -10.86 11.42 -38.86
N ILE A 6 -11.78 11.02 -37.97
CA ILE A 6 -13.21 10.89 -38.30
C ILE A 6 -13.81 12.24 -38.73
N GLU A 7 -13.47 13.33 -38.04
CA GLU A 7 -13.93 14.66 -38.44
C GLU A 7 -13.36 15.10 -39.81
N PHE A 8 -12.10 14.74 -40.13
CA PHE A 8 -11.55 14.95 -41.48
C PHE A 8 -12.27 14.11 -42.53
N GLU A 9 -12.56 12.84 -42.26
CA GLU A 9 -13.33 11.98 -43.18
C GLU A 9 -14.73 12.54 -43.42
N LYS A 10 -15.39 13.07 -42.39
CA LYS A 10 -16.68 13.78 -42.53
C LYS A 10 -16.58 15.01 -43.41
N ILE A 11 -15.48 15.78 -43.33
CA ILE A 11 -15.25 16.94 -44.20
C ILE A 11 -15.09 16.50 -45.66
N ILE A 12 -14.35 15.41 -45.91
CA ILE A 12 -14.16 14.87 -47.26
C ILE A 12 -15.51 14.39 -47.83
N GLU A 13 -16.24 13.59 -47.06
CA GLU A 13 -17.55 13.04 -47.46
C GLU A 13 -18.57 14.16 -47.73
N ALA A 14 -18.55 15.25 -46.96
CA ALA A 14 -19.46 16.38 -47.16
C ALA A 14 -19.12 17.26 -48.39
N ARG A 15 -17.88 17.21 -48.90
CA ARG A 15 -17.38 18.13 -49.95
C ARG A 15 -17.20 17.45 -51.31
N HIS A 16 -17.18 16.13 -51.36
CA HIS A 16 -16.95 15.37 -52.57
C HIS A 16 -18.09 14.39 -52.80
N ILE A 17 -18.52 14.22 -54.06
CA ILE A 17 -19.35 13.05 -54.44
C ILE A 17 -18.41 11.85 -54.40
N THR A 18 -18.23 11.29 -53.22
CA THR A 18 -17.50 10.04 -53.03
C THR A 18 -18.39 8.93 -53.59
N ARG A 19 -17.81 7.95 -54.30
CA ARG A 19 -18.49 6.68 -54.60
C ARG A 19 -18.51 5.80 -53.35
N SER A 20 -18.74 6.42 -52.19
CA SER A 20 -18.75 5.77 -50.89
C SER A 20 -19.90 4.78 -50.84
N ILE A 21 -19.75 3.78 -49.98
CA ILE A 21 -20.77 2.78 -49.70
C ILE A 21 -22.02 3.50 -49.19
N GLU A 22 -23.19 3.08 -49.68
CA GLU A 22 -24.49 3.51 -49.17
C GLU A 22 -24.47 3.44 -47.63
N ASN A 23 -24.65 4.57 -46.94
CA ASN A 23 -24.58 4.77 -45.47
C ASN A 23 -23.24 5.22 -44.83
N ARG A 24 -22.19 5.57 -45.60
CA ARG A 24 -20.92 6.05 -45.00
C ARG A 24 -21.10 7.28 -44.09
N ALA A 25 -21.96 8.22 -44.46
CA ALA A 25 -22.23 9.41 -43.65
C ALA A 25 -22.86 9.07 -42.28
N GLU A 26 -23.75 8.07 -42.23
CA GLU A 26 -24.36 7.60 -40.98
C GLU A 26 -23.33 6.90 -40.10
N GLU A 27 -22.48 6.06 -40.70
CA GLU A 27 -21.39 5.37 -40.02
C GLU A 27 -20.42 6.37 -39.38
N LEU A 28 -19.94 7.37 -40.14
CA LEU A 28 -19.03 8.41 -39.63
C LEU A 28 -19.67 9.23 -38.50
N THR A 29 -20.97 9.50 -38.60
CA THR A 29 -21.71 10.22 -37.56
C THR A 29 -21.80 9.40 -36.27
N ALA A 30 -22.13 8.11 -36.38
CA ALA A 30 -22.17 7.18 -35.25
C ALA A 30 -20.78 7.00 -34.61
N GLN A 31 -19.73 6.85 -35.43
CA GLN A 31 -18.34 6.76 -34.96
C GLN A 31 -17.90 8.03 -34.23
N SER A 32 -18.17 9.22 -34.79
CA SER A 32 -17.86 10.50 -34.14
C SER A 32 -18.56 10.64 -32.78
N LYS A 33 -19.87 10.31 -32.72
CA LYS A 33 -20.62 10.34 -31.47
C LYS A 33 -20.02 9.38 -30.43
N ARG A 34 -19.75 8.14 -30.84
CA ARG A 34 -19.16 7.12 -29.97
C ARG A 34 -17.78 7.52 -29.46
N ARG A 35 -16.92 8.10 -30.32
CA ARG A 35 -15.60 8.57 -29.90
C ARG A 35 -15.67 9.74 -28.94
N LYS A 36 -16.63 10.65 -29.09
CA LYS A 36 -16.87 11.73 -28.12
C LYS A 36 -17.30 11.18 -26.76
N GLU A 37 -18.20 10.20 -26.73
CA GLU A 37 -18.61 9.52 -25.49
C GLU A 37 -17.42 8.86 -24.78
N VAL A 38 -16.59 8.12 -25.50
CA VAL A 38 -15.37 7.48 -24.97
C VAL A 38 -14.38 8.52 -24.44
N ILE A 39 -14.18 9.63 -25.16
CA ILE A 39 -13.27 10.70 -24.71
C ILE A 39 -13.78 11.35 -23.42
N SER A 40 -15.08 11.65 -23.32
CA SER A 40 -15.68 12.27 -22.14
C SER A 40 -15.54 11.36 -20.92
N SER A 41 -16.01 10.13 -21.03
CA SER A 41 -15.98 9.15 -19.93
C SER A 41 -14.55 8.76 -19.55
N SER A 42 -13.63 8.61 -20.51
CA SER A 42 -12.20 8.40 -20.20
C SER A 42 -11.64 9.55 -19.38
N ALA A 43 -11.91 10.79 -19.77
CA ALA A 43 -11.42 11.98 -19.07
C ALA A 43 -12.00 12.08 -17.65
N GLU A 44 -13.31 11.85 -17.49
CA GLU A 44 -13.98 11.85 -16.19
C GLU A 44 -13.39 10.78 -15.25
N LEU A 45 -13.27 9.54 -15.73
CA LEU A 45 -12.71 8.42 -14.96
C LEU A 45 -11.24 8.64 -14.62
N SER A 46 -10.42 9.06 -15.59
CA SER A 46 -8.99 9.30 -15.36
C SER A 46 -8.76 10.45 -14.39
N ASN A 47 -9.57 11.52 -14.48
CA ASN A 47 -9.50 12.65 -13.56
C ASN A 47 -9.90 12.24 -12.15
N LEU A 48 -10.95 11.42 -12.00
CA LEU A 48 -11.33 10.87 -10.71
C LEU A 48 -10.20 10.03 -10.10
N ALA A 49 -9.65 9.08 -10.86
CA ALA A 49 -8.56 8.23 -10.42
C ALA A 49 -7.32 9.04 -10.00
N LEU A 50 -6.94 10.04 -10.80
CA LEU A 50 -5.81 10.91 -10.50
C LEU A 50 -6.03 11.77 -9.25
N ARG A 51 -7.23 12.32 -9.07
CA ARG A 51 -7.56 13.13 -7.88
C ARG A 51 -7.59 12.28 -6.62
N LEU A 52 -8.11 11.05 -6.67
CA LEU A 52 -8.06 10.11 -5.55
C LEU A 52 -6.62 9.73 -5.21
N TYR A 53 -5.78 9.46 -6.21
CA TYR A 53 -4.37 9.23 -5.97
C TYR A 53 -3.69 10.45 -5.33
N GLY A 54 -4.00 11.66 -5.80
CA GLY A 54 -3.53 12.91 -5.18
C GLY A 54 -4.00 13.09 -3.73
N LEU A 55 -5.24 12.71 -3.41
CA LEU A 55 -5.76 12.70 -2.04
C LEU A 55 -4.97 11.71 -1.16
N PHE A 56 -4.72 10.50 -1.65
CA PHE A 56 -3.90 9.52 -0.94
C PHE A 56 -2.47 10.02 -0.70
N LEU A 57 -1.82 10.62 -1.70
CA LEU A 57 -0.48 11.21 -1.52
C LEU A 57 -0.48 12.36 -0.51
N LYS A 58 -1.58 13.10 -0.39
CA LYS A 58 -1.64 14.26 0.51
C LYS A 58 -1.97 13.86 1.95
N PHE A 59 -2.85 12.88 2.14
CA PHE A 59 -3.44 12.59 3.45
C PHE A 59 -3.28 11.14 3.91
N GLY A 60 -2.75 10.25 3.06
CA GLY A 60 -2.66 8.82 3.34
C GLY A 60 -4.03 8.16 3.42
N HIS A 61 -4.19 7.26 4.40
CA HIS A 61 -5.49 6.66 4.72
C HIS A 61 -6.36 7.64 5.50
N ALA A 62 -7.68 7.50 5.39
CA ALA A 62 -8.62 8.25 6.22
C ALA A 62 -8.36 7.94 7.71
N ARG A 63 -8.22 8.99 8.54
CA ARG A 63 -7.76 8.88 9.94
C ARG A 63 -8.89 8.93 10.95
N ASN A 64 -10.03 9.48 10.55
CA ASN A 64 -11.20 9.70 11.39
C ASN A 64 -12.46 9.74 10.52
N GLU A 65 -13.63 9.81 11.15
CA GLU A 65 -14.94 9.83 10.49
C GLU A 65 -15.08 11.00 9.49
N LYS A 66 -14.49 12.17 9.76
CA LYS A 66 -14.57 13.33 8.86
C LYS A 66 -13.78 13.10 7.58
N ASP A 67 -12.57 12.54 7.69
CA ASP A 67 -11.77 12.16 6.54
C ASP A 67 -12.51 11.10 5.70
N LEU A 68 -13.16 10.13 6.36
CA LEU A 68 -13.94 9.07 5.71
C LEU A 68 -15.12 9.66 4.94
N GLU A 69 -15.95 10.48 5.58
CA GLU A 69 -17.10 11.15 4.98
C GLU A 69 -16.69 12.06 3.80
N TYR A 70 -15.59 12.80 3.95
CA TYR A 70 -15.07 13.65 2.88
C TYR A 70 -14.70 12.83 1.63
N VAL A 71 -13.98 11.71 1.81
CA VAL A 71 -13.54 10.87 0.68
C VAL A 71 -14.71 10.12 0.06
N GLN A 72 -15.68 9.66 0.87
CA GLN A 72 -16.92 9.04 0.40
C GLN A 72 -17.73 10.00 -0.47
N ASN A 73 -18.06 11.18 0.06
CA ASN A 73 -18.81 12.20 -0.67
C ASN A 73 -18.09 12.63 -1.95
N PHE A 74 -16.77 12.78 -1.89
CA PHE A 74 -15.95 13.09 -3.05
C PHE A 74 -16.06 11.99 -4.11
N PHE A 75 -15.91 10.72 -3.72
CA PHE A 75 -15.97 9.60 -4.65
C PHE A 75 -17.35 9.49 -5.30
N GLU A 76 -18.41 9.46 -4.50
CA GLU A 76 -19.79 9.28 -4.98
C GLU A 76 -20.25 10.44 -5.86
N SER A 77 -19.90 11.68 -5.53
CA SER A 77 -20.31 12.85 -6.32
C SER A 77 -19.53 13.01 -7.63
N ASN A 78 -18.40 12.33 -7.79
CA ASN A 78 -17.54 12.45 -8.97
C ASN A 78 -17.44 11.15 -9.78
N LEU A 79 -18.06 10.05 -9.35
CA LEU A 79 -18.10 8.80 -10.09
C LEU A 79 -19.11 8.92 -11.24
N PRO A 80 -18.68 8.86 -12.52
CA PRO A 80 -19.59 8.97 -13.63
C PRO A 80 -20.47 7.71 -13.75
N ASP A 81 -21.72 7.89 -14.18
CA ASP A 81 -22.64 6.79 -14.48
C ASP A 81 -22.25 6.15 -15.82
N VAL A 82 -21.66 4.96 -15.75
CA VAL A 82 -21.09 4.26 -16.91
C VAL A 82 -21.50 2.79 -16.95
N ASP A 83 -21.82 2.30 -18.14
CA ASP A 83 -21.98 0.87 -18.40
C ASP A 83 -20.61 0.21 -18.61
N LEU A 84 -20.13 -0.50 -17.58
CA LEU A 84 -18.86 -1.24 -17.60
C LEU A 84 -18.73 -2.20 -18.79
N GLY A 85 -19.83 -2.77 -19.30
CA GLY A 85 -19.82 -3.68 -20.44
C GLY A 85 -19.42 -2.99 -21.74
N ARG A 86 -19.70 -1.68 -21.85
CA ARG A 86 -19.44 -0.86 -23.03
C ARG A 86 -18.12 -0.10 -22.97
N LEU A 87 -17.43 -0.06 -21.84
CA LEU A 87 -16.16 0.64 -21.71
C LEU A 87 -15.03 -0.04 -22.50
N THR A 88 -14.16 0.76 -23.10
CA THR A 88 -12.88 0.33 -23.68
C THR A 88 -11.91 -0.15 -22.59
N PHE A 89 -10.75 -0.65 -23.01
CA PHE A 89 -9.70 -1.09 -22.10
C PHE A 89 -9.28 0.01 -21.12
N PHE A 90 -8.91 1.20 -21.60
CA PHE A 90 -8.41 2.28 -20.75
C PHE A 90 -9.50 2.86 -19.84
N GLU A 91 -10.73 3.01 -20.33
CA GLU A 91 -11.88 3.41 -19.49
C GLU A 91 -12.08 2.44 -18.32
N LYS A 92 -12.00 1.12 -18.56
CA LYS A 92 -12.07 0.11 -17.49
C LYS A 92 -10.92 0.24 -16.52
N ILE A 93 -9.69 0.45 -17.00
CA ILE A 93 -8.53 0.67 -16.13
C ILE A 93 -8.74 1.88 -15.22
N TYR A 94 -9.14 3.03 -15.77
CA TYR A 94 -9.37 4.24 -14.97
C TYR A 94 -10.49 4.04 -13.95
N TYR A 95 -11.57 3.34 -14.32
CA TYR A 95 -12.62 2.95 -13.39
C TYR A 95 -12.06 2.09 -12.25
N TYR A 96 -11.28 1.05 -12.56
CA TYR A 96 -10.69 0.19 -11.53
C TYR A 96 -9.68 0.94 -10.65
N GLN A 97 -8.87 1.82 -11.22
CA GLN A 97 -7.95 2.68 -10.47
C GLN A 97 -8.67 3.59 -9.49
N ALA A 98 -9.76 4.25 -9.93
CA ALA A 98 -10.57 5.09 -9.05
C ALA A 98 -11.08 4.28 -7.85
N HIS A 99 -11.66 3.10 -8.10
CA HIS A 99 -12.12 2.23 -7.02
C HIS A 99 -10.99 1.69 -6.13
N VAL A 100 -9.82 1.36 -6.69
CA VAL A 100 -8.65 0.93 -5.93
C VAL A 100 -8.24 2.03 -4.97
N TRP A 101 -8.01 3.25 -5.44
CA TRP A 101 -7.58 4.36 -4.59
C TRP A 101 -8.62 4.72 -3.54
N TYR A 102 -9.89 4.84 -3.94
CA TYR A 102 -10.99 5.07 -2.99
C TYR A 102 -10.99 4.02 -1.88
N SER A 103 -11.05 2.73 -2.26
CA SER A 103 -11.11 1.62 -1.30
C SER A 103 -9.85 1.53 -0.44
N HIS A 104 -8.69 1.94 -0.95
CA HIS A 104 -7.45 1.99 -0.19
C HIS A 104 -7.49 3.09 0.88
N ILE A 105 -7.91 4.30 0.51
CA ILE A 105 -8.00 5.45 1.43
C ILE A 105 -8.99 5.15 2.56
N VAL A 106 -10.17 4.61 2.24
CA VAL A 106 -11.21 4.26 3.24
C VAL A 106 -10.97 2.91 3.92
N GLN A 107 -9.84 2.26 3.66
CA GLN A 107 -9.44 0.99 4.28
C GLN A 107 -10.45 -0.16 4.06
N ASN A 108 -11.17 -0.14 2.94
CA ASN A 108 -12.01 -1.23 2.46
C ASN A 108 -11.17 -2.19 1.60
N PHE A 109 -10.32 -2.98 2.26
CA PHE A 109 -9.33 -3.80 1.55
C PHE A 109 -9.93 -4.94 0.73
N SER A 110 -11.15 -5.40 1.05
CA SER A 110 -11.85 -6.40 0.24
C SER A 110 -12.28 -5.83 -1.11
N GLN A 111 -12.80 -4.60 -1.14
CA GLN A 111 -13.10 -3.90 -2.39
C GLN A 111 -11.82 -3.51 -3.14
N ASN A 112 -10.78 -3.09 -2.42
CA ASN A 112 -9.47 -2.82 -3.02
C ASN A 112 -8.92 -4.07 -3.74
N PHE A 113 -8.99 -5.24 -3.09
CA PHE A 113 -8.62 -6.54 -3.68
C PHE A 113 -9.46 -6.88 -4.92
N ARG A 114 -10.77 -6.68 -4.87
CA ARG A 114 -11.67 -6.94 -6.00
C ARG A 114 -11.28 -6.11 -7.22
N TYR A 115 -11.04 -4.81 -7.07
CA TYR A 115 -10.75 -3.93 -8.20
C TYR A 115 -9.32 -4.01 -8.69
N SER A 116 -8.34 -4.26 -7.81
CA SER A 116 -6.96 -4.55 -8.22
C SER A 116 -6.86 -5.87 -8.97
N SER A 117 -7.63 -6.90 -8.57
CA SER A 117 -7.74 -8.16 -9.32
C SER A 117 -8.31 -7.92 -10.72
N LYS A 118 -9.43 -7.19 -10.84
CA LYS A 118 -10.02 -6.85 -12.14
C LYS A 118 -9.07 -6.08 -13.06
N TRP A 119 -8.25 -5.20 -12.49
CA TRP A 119 -7.22 -4.48 -13.24
C TRP A 119 -6.20 -5.46 -13.83
N VAL A 120 -5.60 -6.32 -13.01
CA VAL A 120 -4.63 -7.32 -13.47
C VAL A 120 -5.25 -8.31 -14.45
N ASP A 121 -6.44 -8.82 -14.16
CA ASP A 121 -7.17 -9.76 -15.02
C ASP A 121 -7.48 -9.15 -16.40
N LEU A 122 -7.70 -7.83 -16.49
CA LEU A 122 -7.89 -7.16 -17.76
C LEU A 122 -6.62 -7.20 -18.62
N PHE A 123 -5.44 -7.05 -18.03
CA PHE A 123 -4.17 -7.21 -18.75
C PHE A 123 -3.92 -8.67 -19.17
N HIS A 124 -4.39 -9.65 -18.38
CA HIS A 124 -4.35 -11.06 -18.77
C HIS A 124 -5.26 -11.35 -19.97
N ALA A 125 -6.44 -10.75 -20.00
CA ALA A 125 -7.38 -10.87 -21.12
C ALA A 125 -6.88 -10.18 -22.40
N TYR A 126 -6.04 -9.15 -22.28
CA TYR A 126 -5.48 -8.40 -23.41
C TYR A 126 -3.94 -8.33 -23.34
N PRO A 127 -3.20 -9.43 -23.60
CA PRO A 127 -1.75 -9.47 -23.41
C PRO A 127 -0.96 -8.42 -24.20
N LYS A 128 -1.45 -8.00 -25.38
CA LYS A 128 -0.85 -6.92 -26.16
C LYS A 128 -0.80 -5.58 -25.41
N MET A 129 -1.77 -5.33 -24.53
CA MET A 129 -1.77 -4.11 -23.70
C MET A 129 -0.68 -4.17 -22.64
N ARG A 130 -0.31 -5.37 -22.15
CA ARG A 130 0.80 -5.54 -21.21
C ARG A 130 2.15 -5.20 -21.83
N GLU A 131 2.33 -5.49 -23.12
CA GLU A 131 3.52 -5.10 -23.88
C GLU A 131 3.52 -3.60 -24.21
N ALA A 132 2.35 -3.05 -24.53
CA ALA A 132 2.21 -1.63 -24.87
C ALA A 132 2.40 -0.69 -23.67
N ASP A 133 1.96 -1.09 -22.47
CA ASP A 133 2.11 -0.33 -21.24
C ASP A 133 2.44 -1.24 -20.04
N PRO A 134 3.71 -1.71 -19.94
CA PRO A 134 4.15 -2.56 -18.85
C PRO A 134 4.09 -1.84 -17.50
N THR A 135 4.29 -0.52 -17.47
CA THR A 135 4.24 0.29 -16.24
C THR A 135 2.86 0.23 -15.61
N LEU A 136 1.80 0.40 -16.41
CA LEU A 136 0.42 0.35 -15.93
C LEU A 136 0.02 -1.04 -15.43
N TYR A 137 0.55 -2.10 -16.05
CA TYR A 137 0.40 -3.46 -15.55
C TYR A 137 1.11 -3.68 -14.20
N LEU A 138 2.38 -3.23 -14.08
CA LEU A 138 3.15 -3.33 -12.84
C LEU A 138 2.48 -2.59 -11.67
N LEU A 139 1.89 -1.42 -11.93
CA LEU A 139 1.08 -0.70 -10.94
C LEU A 139 -0.13 -1.52 -10.46
N GLY A 140 -0.83 -2.19 -11.37
CA GLY A 140 -1.93 -3.11 -11.03
C GLY A 140 -1.44 -4.28 -10.17
N MET A 141 -0.33 -4.90 -10.55
CA MET A 141 0.31 -6.00 -9.82
C MET A 141 0.67 -5.59 -8.39
N ASN A 142 1.27 -4.41 -8.20
CA ASN A 142 1.62 -3.90 -6.87
C ASN A 142 0.39 -3.67 -5.99
N ASN A 143 -0.66 -3.05 -6.55
CA ASN A 143 -1.92 -2.85 -5.83
C ASN A 143 -2.58 -4.18 -5.46
N LEU A 144 -2.54 -5.17 -6.36
CA LEU A 144 -3.05 -6.51 -6.08
C LEU A 144 -2.28 -7.18 -4.95
N MET A 145 -0.94 -7.21 -5.01
CA MET A 145 -0.11 -7.78 -3.95
C MET A 145 -0.31 -7.07 -2.60
N THR A 146 -0.36 -5.74 -2.61
CA THR A 146 -0.63 -4.94 -1.40
C THR A 146 -1.99 -5.29 -0.81
N SER A 147 -3.04 -5.39 -1.63
CA SER A 147 -4.37 -5.79 -1.19
C SER A 147 -4.42 -7.21 -0.64
N CYS A 148 -3.68 -8.15 -1.24
CA CYS A 148 -3.58 -9.54 -0.77
C CYS A 148 -2.91 -9.59 0.61
N PHE A 149 -1.85 -8.80 0.82
CA PHE A 149 -1.19 -8.69 2.12
C PHE A 149 -2.16 -8.14 3.17
N LEU A 150 -2.83 -7.01 2.88
CA LEU A 150 -3.74 -6.33 3.82
C LEU A 150 -5.00 -7.15 4.15
N THR A 151 -5.42 -8.07 3.26
CA THR A 151 -6.56 -8.97 3.48
C THR A 151 -6.14 -10.35 3.99
N GLY A 152 -4.84 -10.62 4.14
CA GLY A 152 -4.33 -11.94 4.53
C GLY A 152 -4.49 -13.03 3.45
N TYR A 153 -4.76 -12.68 2.19
CA TYR A 153 -4.90 -13.63 1.09
C TYR A 153 -3.54 -14.10 0.55
N GLU A 154 -2.83 -14.87 1.36
CA GLU A 154 -1.45 -15.31 1.11
C GLU A 154 -1.27 -16.08 -0.20
N SER A 155 -2.13 -17.04 -0.51
CA SER A 155 -1.96 -17.88 -1.71
C SER A 155 -2.03 -17.05 -3.00
N LYS A 156 -2.93 -16.05 -3.05
CA LYS A 156 -2.98 -15.11 -4.16
C LYS A 156 -1.75 -14.20 -4.17
N LEU A 157 -1.32 -13.67 -3.03
CA LEU A 157 -0.07 -12.89 -2.92
C LEU A 157 1.12 -13.65 -3.51
N LYS A 158 1.32 -14.91 -3.10
CA LYS A 158 2.40 -15.77 -3.58
C LYS A 158 2.32 -15.98 -5.10
N SER A 159 1.14 -16.33 -5.62
CA SER A 159 0.96 -16.55 -7.06
C SER A 159 1.23 -15.29 -7.90
N THR A 160 0.80 -14.11 -7.42
CA THR A 160 1.04 -12.83 -8.08
C THR A 160 2.52 -12.44 -8.02
N LEU A 161 3.21 -12.75 -6.92
CA LEU A 161 4.66 -12.51 -6.79
C LEU A 161 5.47 -13.42 -7.73
N GLU A 162 5.10 -14.69 -7.85
CA GLU A 162 5.69 -15.62 -8.83
C GLU A 162 5.45 -15.17 -10.27
N GLU A 163 4.29 -14.59 -10.56
CA GLU A 163 4.01 -13.97 -11.86
C GLU A 163 4.89 -12.75 -12.11
N LEU A 164 5.06 -11.85 -11.13
CA LEU A 164 5.96 -10.70 -11.23
C LEU A 164 7.42 -11.14 -11.44
N GLU A 165 7.86 -12.19 -10.76
CA GLU A 165 9.22 -12.72 -10.93
C GLU A 165 9.43 -13.29 -12.34
N ARG A 166 8.44 -14.03 -12.88
CA ARG A 166 8.48 -14.49 -14.27
C ARG A 166 8.49 -13.32 -15.26
N PHE A 167 7.71 -12.28 -14.99
CA PHE A 167 7.73 -11.05 -15.80
C PHE A 167 9.12 -10.40 -15.78
N ARG A 168 9.73 -10.26 -14.59
CA ARG A 168 11.10 -9.73 -14.41
C ARG A 168 12.12 -10.51 -15.24
N GLN A 169 12.12 -11.83 -15.11
CA GLN A 169 13.07 -12.70 -15.82
C GLN A 169 12.88 -12.64 -17.34
N ALA A 170 11.63 -12.61 -17.82
CA ALA A 170 11.33 -12.55 -19.25
C ALA A 170 11.76 -11.22 -19.91
N HIS A 171 11.79 -10.12 -19.14
CA HIS A 171 12.06 -8.77 -19.67
C HIS A 171 13.37 -8.15 -19.15
N GLU A 172 14.25 -8.93 -18.51
CA GLU A 172 15.49 -8.46 -17.89
C GLU A 172 16.36 -7.59 -18.82
N LYS A 173 16.32 -7.86 -20.13
CA LYS A 173 17.13 -7.15 -21.14
C LYS A 173 16.36 -6.08 -21.94
N SER A 174 15.05 -5.94 -21.72
CA SER A 174 14.18 -5.08 -22.53
C SER A 174 13.47 -3.99 -21.74
N LEU A 175 13.49 -4.05 -20.41
CA LEU A 175 12.92 -2.99 -19.57
C LEU A 175 13.80 -1.74 -19.61
N ASP A 176 13.14 -0.59 -19.64
CA ASP A 176 13.80 0.67 -19.33
C ASP A 176 14.09 0.77 -17.81
N ILE A 177 14.93 1.73 -17.44
CA ILE A 177 15.35 1.93 -16.05
C ILE A 177 14.17 2.20 -15.11
N ASN A 178 13.11 2.86 -15.58
CA ASN A 178 11.94 3.16 -14.76
C ASN A 178 11.19 1.87 -14.42
N SER A 179 10.97 1.02 -15.43
CA SER A 179 10.29 -0.26 -15.27
C SER A 179 11.11 -1.23 -14.43
N GLU A 180 12.44 -1.25 -14.60
CA GLU A 180 13.36 -2.03 -13.78
C GLU A 180 13.26 -1.65 -12.29
N VAL A 181 13.26 -0.34 -12.00
CA VAL A 181 13.09 0.19 -10.65
C VAL A 181 11.73 -0.18 -10.06
N LEU A 182 10.65 -0.12 -10.84
CA LEU A 182 9.31 -0.54 -10.39
C LEU A 182 9.25 -2.03 -10.07
N VAL A 183 9.79 -2.88 -10.95
CA VAL A 183 9.84 -4.33 -10.73
C VAL A 183 10.62 -4.66 -9.46
N PHE A 184 11.79 -4.05 -9.29
CA PHE A 184 12.59 -4.17 -8.06
C PHE A 184 11.75 -3.81 -6.82
N GLN A 185 11.13 -2.62 -6.81
CA GLN A 185 10.35 -2.15 -5.67
C GLN A 185 9.23 -3.13 -5.30
N TYR A 186 8.46 -3.54 -6.31
CA TYR A 186 7.27 -4.37 -6.10
C TYR A 186 7.64 -5.79 -5.71
N TYR A 187 8.70 -6.35 -6.29
CA TYR A 187 9.19 -7.68 -5.97
C TYR A 187 9.67 -7.76 -4.51
N TYR A 188 10.57 -6.86 -4.09
CA TYR A 188 11.06 -6.87 -2.70
C TYR A 188 9.97 -6.52 -1.69
N THR A 189 9.05 -5.62 -2.02
CA THR A 189 7.87 -5.36 -1.17
C THR A 189 7.03 -6.61 -0.98
N GLY A 190 6.77 -7.35 -2.06
CA GLY A 190 6.02 -8.60 -2.03
C GLY A 190 6.72 -9.69 -1.21
N LEU A 191 8.03 -9.87 -1.39
CA LEU A 191 8.83 -10.83 -0.61
C LEU A 191 8.78 -10.52 0.89
N ILE A 192 8.97 -9.26 1.28
CA ILE A 192 8.92 -8.86 2.68
C ILE A 192 7.52 -9.10 3.27
N ASN A 193 6.48 -8.72 2.53
CA ASN A 193 5.09 -8.93 2.96
C ASN A 193 4.77 -10.43 3.14
N LEU A 194 5.36 -11.30 2.33
CA LEU A 194 5.24 -12.75 2.49
C LEU A 194 5.90 -13.21 3.79
N HIS A 195 7.12 -12.75 4.09
CA HIS A 195 7.80 -13.07 5.34
C HIS A 195 7.03 -12.57 6.58
N PHE A 196 6.43 -11.38 6.50
CA PHE A 196 5.55 -10.86 7.55
C PHE A 196 4.33 -11.77 7.76
N THR A 197 3.67 -12.17 6.68
CA THR A 197 2.48 -13.03 6.73
C THR A 197 2.80 -14.40 7.34
N GLN A 198 3.97 -14.94 7.01
CA GLN A 198 4.40 -16.28 7.40
C GLN A 198 5.10 -16.36 8.76
N GLY A 199 5.44 -15.22 9.37
CA GLY A 199 6.24 -15.16 10.60
C GLY A 199 7.70 -15.58 10.43
N THR A 200 8.24 -15.55 9.21
CA THR A 200 9.60 -16.02 8.87
C THR A 200 10.58 -14.83 8.80
N PHE A 201 10.70 -14.09 9.90
CA PHE A 201 11.48 -12.85 9.94
C PHE A 201 12.99 -13.11 9.80
N SER A 202 13.48 -14.18 10.43
CA SER A 202 14.89 -14.60 10.37
C SER A 202 15.34 -15.01 8.95
N GLU A 203 14.44 -15.58 8.15
CA GLU A 203 14.68 -15.82 6.72
C GLU A 203 14.60 -14.51 5.93
N GLY A 204 13.64 -13.65 6.27
CA GLY A 204 13.46 -12.37 5.60
C GLY A 204 14.67 -11.43 5.71
N ILE A 205 15.40 -11.44 6.84
CA ILE A 205 16.62 -10.62 6.96
C ILE A 205 17.74 -11.03 5.99
N GLN A 206 17.70 -12.24 5.41
CA GLN A 206 18.73 -12.70 4.47
C GLN A 206 18.70 -11.92 3.14
N ILE A 207 17.57 -11.30 2.79
CA ILE A 207 17.44 -10.51 1.55
C ILE A 207 18.00 -9.08 1.70
N ILE A 208 18.21 -8.63 2.94
CA ILE A 208 18.57 -7.23 3.27
C ILE A 208 19.88 -6.78 2.62
N PRO A 209 20.98 -7.55 2.65
CA PRO A 209 22.23 -7.11 2.03
C PRO A 209 22.07 -6.79 0.53
N LYS A 210 21.31 -7.63 -0.20
CA LYS A 210 21.05 -7.39 -1.61
C LYS A 210 20.07 -6.22 -1.82
N LEU A 211 19.06 -6.10 -0.97
CA LEU A 211 18.12 -4.99 -1.00
C LEU A 211 18.84 -3.64 -0.77
N ASP A 212 19.76 -3.55 0.19
CA ASP A 212 20.55 -2.34 0.44
C ASP A 212 21.44 -1.97 -0.74
N GLU A 213 22.09 -2.96 -1.38
CA GLU A 213 22.87 -2.73 -2.60
C GLU A 213 21.99 -2.10 -3.70
N LEU A 214 20.80 -2.66 -3.93
CA LEU A 214 19.87 -2.19 -4.96
C LEU A 214 19.25 -0.82 -4.62
N LEU A 215 18.93 -0.56 -3.34
CA LEU A 215 18.47 0.75 -2.89
C LEU A 215 19.52 1.84 -3.16
N ASN A 216 20.80 1.52 -2.92
CA ASN A 216 21.91 2.44 -3.22
C ASN A 216 22.08 2.63 -4.73
N GLN A 217 22.05 1.54 -5.51
CA GLN A 217 22.15 1.56 -6.97
C GLN A 217 21.04 2.42 -7.61
N TYR A 218 19.79 2.24 -7.18
CA TYR A 218 18.64 2.93 -7.74
C TYR A 218 18.28 4.24 -7.02
N SER A 219 19.06 4.66 -6.02
CA SER A 219 18.77 5.83 -5.17
C SER A 219 18.36 7.10 -5.92
N ARG A 220 18.93 7.34 -7.12
CA ARG A 220 18.62 8.50 -7.97
C ARG A 220 17.26 8.42 -8.68
N TYR A 221 16.71 7.22 -8.81
CA TYR A 221 15.42 6.93 -9.47
C TYR A 221 14.30 6.68 -8.44
N LEU A 222 14.65 6.63 -7.16
CA LEU A 222 13.71 6.44 -6.06
C LEU A 222 13.36 7.79 -5.44
N ASP A 223 12.07 8.03 -5.22
CA ASP A 223 11.67 9.11 -4.32
C ASP A 223 12.02 8.74 -2.87
N GLN A 224 12.21 9.78 -2.06
CA GLN A 224 12.64 9.64 -0.67
C GLN A 224 11.63 8.84 0.17
N HIS A 225 10.33 8.98 -0.09
CA HIS A 225 9.31 8.28 0.68
C HIS A 225 9.43 6.77 0.50
N ARG A 226 9.63 6.29 -0.73
CA ARG A 226 9.85 4.85 -1.00
C ARG A 226 11.06 4.28 -0.27
N ILE A 227 12.16 5.02 -0.19
CA ILE A 227 13.35 4.62 0.56
C ILE A 227 13.01 4.46 2.05
N LEU A 228 12.28 5.42 2.64
CA LEU A 228 11.86 5.35 4.05
C LEU A 228 10.93 4.16 4.33
N VAL A 229 10.03 3.84 3.40
CA VAL A 229 9.16 2.65 3.51
C VAL A 229 9.98 1.36 3.53
N PHE A 230 11.03 1.26 2.70
CA PHE A 230 11.93 0.12 2.75
C PHE A 230 12.70 0.03 4.06
N TYR A 231 13.30 1.13 4.53
CA TYR A 231 13.98 1.13 5.83
C TYR A 231 13.05 0.73 6.98
N TYR A 232 11.79 1.16 6.94
CA TYR A 232 10.82 0.75 7.95
C TYR A 232 10.53 -0.75 7.88
N LYS A 233 10.30 -1.29 6.67
CA LYS A 233 10.09 -2.73 6.46
C LYS A 233 11.29 -3.56 6.90
N MET A 234 12.50 -3.09 6.66
CA MET A 234 13.74 -3.74 7.11
C MET A 234 13.88 -3.69 8.62
N ALA A 235 13.54 -2.56 9.25
CA ALA A 235 13.47 -2.46 10.71
C ALA A 235 12.45 -3.45 11.29
N CYS A 236 11.28 -3.60 10.68
CA CYS A 236 10.29 -4.60 11.10
C CYS A 236 10.80 -6.04 10.94
N LEU A 237 11.59 -6.33 9.90
CA LEU A 237 12.24 -7.64 9.76
C LEU A 237 13.20 -7.93 10.92
N PHE A 238 14.09 -6.98 11.22
CA PHE A 238 15.02 -7.12 12.34
C PHE A 238 14.29 -7.21 13.69
N PHE A 239 13.32 -6.34 13.94
CA PHE A 239 12.50 -6.37 15.14
C PHE A 239 11.79 -7.71 15.32
N GLY A 240 11.13 -8.20 14.26
CA GLY A 240 10.43 -9.49 14.28
C GLY A 240 11.35 -10.69 14.51
N SER A 241 12.61 -10.61 14.04
CA SER A 241 13.63 -11.63 14.32
C SER A 241 14.24 -11.55 15.73
N GLY A 242 13.94 -10.48 16.49
CA GLY A 242 14.51 -10.21 17.82
C GLY A 242 15.80 -9.38 17.81
N ASP A 243 16.33 -9.02 16.63
CA ASP A 243 17.50 -8.15 16.50
C ASP A 243 17.12 -6.67 16.61
N ASN A 244 16.81 -6.25 17.83
CA ASN A 244 16.35 -4.90 18.11
C ASN A 244 17.43 -3.83 17.87
N THR A 245 18.71 -4.18 17.98
CA THR A 245 19.82 -3.25 17.69
C THR A 245 19.83 -2.86 16.23
N ARG A 246 19.82 -3.82 15.30
CA ARG A 246 19.77 -3.50 13.87
C ARG A 246 18.44 -2.88 13.47
N ALA A 247 17.34 -3.23 14.14
CA ALA A 247 16.07 -2.53 13.93
C ALA A 247 16.21 -1.02 14.22
N LEU A 248 16.86 -0.65 15.33
CA LEU A 248 17.11 0.76 15.67
C LEU A 248 17.99 1.47 14.63
N ASP A 249 18.98 0.80 14.04
CA ASP A 249 19.83 1.40 13.01
C ASP A 249 18.99 1.91 11.83
N TYR A 250 18.09 1.08 11.29
CA TYR A 250 17.20 1.49 10.19
C TYR A 250 16.13 2.49 10.63
N LEU A 251 15.60 2.38 11.85
CA LEU A 251 14.63 3.36 12.37
C LEU A 251 15.27 4.74 12.52
N ASN A 252 16.54 4.81 12.91
CA ASN A 252 17.29 6.06 13.01
C ASN A 252 17.51 6.71 11.63
N LEU A 253 17.67 5.94 10.56
CA LEU A 253 17.74 6.48 9.19
C LEU A 253 16.45 7.23 8.82
N ILE A 254 15.30 6.78 9.33
CA ILE A 254 14.01 7.44 9.12
C ILE A 254 13.90 8.66 10.04
N ILE A 255 14.05 8.44 11.35
CA ILE A 255 13.80 9.43 12.41
C ILE A 255 14.67 10.69 12.28
N ASN A 256 15.91 10.54 11.83
CA ASN A 256 16.87 11.65 11.70
C ASN A 256 16.69 12.43 10.40
N LEU A 257 15.86 11.94 9.49
CA LEU A 257 15.62 12.57 8.21
C LEU A 257 14.48 13.59 8.34
N LYS A 258 14.71 14.83 7.89
CA LYS A 258 13.65 15.84 7.78
C LYS A 258 12.75 15.47 6.60
N ALA A 259 11.74 14.66 6.86
CA ALA A 259 10.75 14.31 5.85
C ALA A 259 9.82 15.50 5.56
N GLY A 260 9.42 15.68 4.29
CA GLY A 260 8.27 16.51 3.92
C GLY A 260 6.95 15.82 4.27
N SER A 261 5.80 16.41 3.89
CA SER A 261 4.46 15.97 4.29
C SER A 261 4.16 14.49 4.01
N LEU A 262 4.61 13.94 2.87
CA LEU A 262 4.39 12.52 2.50
C LEU A 262 5.12 11.54 3.44
N GLY A 263 6.10 12.00 4.23
CA GLY A 263 6.82 11.15 5.19
C GLY A 263 6.32 11.26 6.62
N GLU A 264 5.20 11.93 6.88
CA GLU A 264 4.70 12.15 8.24
C GLU A 264 4.18 10.86 8.89
N ASP A 265 3.39 10.05 8.18
CA ASP A 265 2.88 8.76 8.68
C ASP A 265 4.02 7.78 8.98
N ILE A 266 5.00 7.65 8.06
CA ILE A 266 6.13 6.73 8.27
C ILE A 266 7.01 7.16 9.45
N GLN A 267 7.10 8.46 9.74
CA GLN A 267 7.77 8.98 10.92
C GLN A 267 7.04 8.61 12.20
N CYS A 268 5.71 8.70 12.22
CA CYS A 268 4.89 8.26 13.34
C CYS A 268 5.15 6.78 13.64
N PHE A 269 5.07 5.91 12.62
CA PHE A 269 5.29 4.47 12.79
C PHE A 269 6.72 4.13 13.18
N ALA A 270 7.72 4.77 12.57
CA ALA A 270 9.12 4.55 12.91
C ALA A 270 9.42 4.94 14.36
N ARG A 271 8.94 6.10 14.82
CA ARG A 271 9.11 6.55 16.21
C ARG A 271 8.43 5.63 17.20
N PHE A 272 7.27 5.10 16.85
CA PHE A 272 6.54 4.17 17.69
C PHE A 272 7.26 2.82 17.81
N LEU A 273 7.69 2.24 16.69
CA LEU A 273 8.49 1.00 16.71
C LEU A 273 9.84 1.21 17.42
N HIS A 274 10.45 2.39 17.28
CA HIS A 274 11.69 2.76 17.96
C HIS A 274 11.54 2.78 19.49
N LEU A 275 10.38 3.20 20.03
CA LEU A 275 10.09 3.07 21.46
C LEU A 275 10.08 1.62 21.91
N ILE A 276 9.38 0.77 21.15
CA ILE A 276 9.23 -0.64 21.49
C ILE A 276 10.59 -1.35 21.40
N ALA A 277 11.39 -1.10 20.35
CA ALA A 277 12.74 -1.65 20.22
C ALA A 277 13.67 -1.23 21.37
N HIS A 278 13.56 0.02 21.86
CA HIS A 278 14.31 0.43 23.06
C HIS A 278 13.81 -0.23 24.35
N TYR A 279 12.51 -0.48 24.46
CA TYR A 279 11.95 -1.27 25.55
C TYR A 279 12.52 -2.69 25.53
N GLU A 280 12.57 -3.34 24.37
CA GLU A 280 13.15 -4.68 24.19
C GLU A 280 14.62 -4.77 24.63
N LEU A 281 15.40 -3.72 24.38
CA LEU A 281 16.82 -3.65 24.76
C LEU A 281 17.04 -3.29 26.24
N GLY A 282 15.97 -3.01 27.00
CA GLY A 282 16.07 -2.61 28.41
C GLY A 282 16.60 -1.19 28.61
N ASN A 283 16.51 -0.32 27.58
CA ASN A 283 16.98 1.07 27.65
C ASN A 283 15.99 1.98 28.41
N TYR A 284 15.57 1.57 29.61
CA TYR A 284 14.47 2.19 30.36
C TYR A 284 14.71 3.66 30.72
N ALA A 285 15.96 4.04 31.04
CA ALA A 285 16.32 5.43 31.34
C ALA A 285 16.09 6.36 30.14
N LEU A 286 16.40 5.90 28.93
CA LEU A 286 16.16 6.64 27.70
C LEU A 286 14.66 6.64 27.34
N LEU A 287 13.98 5.51 27.57
CA LEU A 287 12.57 5.33 27.23
C LEU A 287 11.66 6.36 27.91
N GLU A 288 11.94 6.76 29.16
CA GLU A 288 11.15 7.77 29.87
C GLU A 288 11.11 9.13 29.13
N TYR A 289 12.24 9.53 28.55
CA TYR A 289 12.33 10.73 27.72
C TYR A 289 11.66 10.52 26.36
N LEU A 290 11.93 9.38 25.72
CA LEU A 290 11.41 9.10 24.38
C LEU A 290 9.88 9.05 24.36
N VAL A 291 9.23 8.45 25.35
CA VAL A 291 7.75 8.39 25.43
C VAL A 291 7.14 9.79 25.39
N LYS A 292 7.70 10.75 26.16
CA LYS A 292 7.26 12.15 26.16
C LYS A 292 7.49 12.82 24.81
N SER A 293 8.63 12.52 24.17
CA SER A 293 8.98 13.08 22.85
C SER A 293 8.04 12.59 21.75
N VAL A 294 7.79 11.27 21.69
CA VAL A 294 6.92 10.64 20.70
C VAL A 294 5.46 11.04 20.90
N TYR A 295 4.97 11.11 22.13
CA TYR A 295 3.62 11.61 22.41
C TYR A 295 3.40 13.02 21.82
N ARG A 296 4.34 13.95 22.08
CA ARG A 296 4.26 15.32 21.55
C ARG A 296 4.31 15.35 20.02
N PHE A 297 5.12 14.48 19.43
CA PHE A 297 5.21 14.36 17.98
C PHE A 297 3.88 13.91 17.37
N LEU A 298 3.34 12.77 17.84
CA LEU A 298 2.07 12.21 17.33
C LEU A 298 0.90 13.18 17.52
N ALA A 299 0.82 13.85 18.68
CA ALA A 299 -0.19 14.86 18.94
C ALA A 299 -0.09 16.06 17.99
N LYS A 300 1.13 16.50 17.65
CA LYS A 300 1.35 17.58 16.68
C LYS A 300 0.93 17.17 15.26
N MET A 301 1.09 15.90 14.90
CA MET A 301 0.72 15.37 13.59
C MET A 301 -0.78 15.05 13.46
N GLU A 302 -1.57 15.24 14.52
CA GLU A 302 -2.97 14.81 14.58
C GLU A 302 -3.14 13.31 14.25
N ASP A 303 -2.14 12.50 14.61
CA ASP A 303 -2.08 11.06 14.30
C ASP A 303 -2.07 10.20 15.57
N LEU A 304 -2.24 10.83 16.74
CA LEU A 304 -2.33 10.14 18.04
C LEU A 304 -3.70 9.47 18.19
N ASN A 305 -3.74 8.16 17.97
CA ASN A 305 -4.95 7.35 18.12
C ASN A 305 -5.03 6.63 19.48
N GLN A 306 -6.13 5.90 19.72
CA GLN A 306 -6.36 5.23 20.99
C GLN A 306 -5.35 4.11 21.25
N VAL A 307 -5.00 3.32 20.23
CA VAL A 307 -4.00 2.25 20.34
C VAL A 307 -2.64 2.81 20.78
N GLN A 308 -2.15 3.84 20.09
CA GLN A 308 -0.89 4.50 20.42
C GLN A 308 -0.93 5.12 21.82
N SER A 309 -2.06 5.74 22.18
CA SER A 309 -2.25 6.33 23.50
C SER A 309 -2.17 5.30 24.63
N GLU A 310 -2.81 4.14 24.48
CA GLU A 310 -2.75 3.06 25.48
C GLU A 310 -1.35 2.47 25.58
N VAL A 311 -0.64 2.27 24.47
CA VAL A 311 0.75 1.78 24.49
C VAL A 311 1.69 2.80 25.14
N LEU A 312 1.57 4.11 24.84
CA LEU A 312 2.40 5.14 25.48
C LEU A 312 2.14 5.23 26.99
N LYS A 313 0.88 5.11 27.42
CA LYS A 313 0.53 5.03 28.85
C LYS A 313 1.13 3.79 29.50
N PHE A 314 1.02 2.63 28.84
CA PHE A 314 1.60 1.37 29.31
C PHE A 314 3.11 1.48 29.47
N LEU A 315 3.83 1.95 28.45
CA LEU A 315 5.29 2.11 28.51
C LEU A 315 5.69 3.04 29.66
N ARG A 316 4.95 4.13 29.87
CA ARG A 316 5.21 5.03 31.00
C ARG A 316 5.00 4.38 32.37
N GLN A 317 3.98 3.53 32.51
CA GLN A 317 3.66 2.86 33.77
C GLN A 317 4.61 1.70 34.09
N THR A 318 5.01 0.94 33.07
CA THR A 318 5.87 -0.25 33.24
C THR A 318 7.29 0.09 33.66
N LEU A 319 7.79 1.29 33.34
CA LEU A 319 9.11 1.78 33.76
C LEU A 319 9.36 1.74 35.28
N HIS A 320 8.30 1.72 36.09
CA HIS A 320 8.38 1.75 37.55
C HIS A 320 7.84 0.48 38.21
N LYS A 321 7.46 -0.55 37.43
CA LYS A 321 6.91 -1.81 37.97
C LYS A 321 7.99 -2.85 38.21
N ALA A 322 7.78 -3.67 39.23
CA ALA A 322 8.62 -4.84 39.49
C ALA A 322 8.42 -5.91 38.41
N PRO A 323 9.44 -6.73 38.08
CA PRO A 323 9.34 -7.75 37.03
C PRO A 323 8.15 -8.70 37.18
N GLN A 324 7.81 -9.06 38.42
CA GLN A 324 6.67 -9.92 38.75
C GLN A 324 5.30 -9.35 38.34
N ASP A 325 5.17 -8.03 38.21
CA ASP A 325 3.93 -7.33 37.82
C ASP A 325 3.90 -6.95 36.33
N LEU A 326 4.97 -7.25 35.57
CA LEU A 326 5.03 -6.92 34.15
C LEU A 326 4.10 -7.81 33.33
N ARG A 327 4.05 -9.10 33.62
CA ARG A 327 3.21 -10.05 32.88
C ARG A 327 1.73 -9.69 32.95
N SER A 328 1.21 -9.35 34.14
CA SER A 328 -0.17 -8.88 34.30
C SER A 328 -0.43 -7.59 33.52
N SER A 329 0.54 -6.66 33.51
CA SER A 329 0.43 -5.41 32.75
C SER A 329 0.33 -5.65 31.24
N PHE A 330 1.06 -6.63 30.70
CA PHE A 330 0.96 -7.00 29.29
C PHE A 330 -0.41 -7.60 28.96
N ILE A 331 -0.94 -8.47 29.82
CA ILE A 331 -2.29 -9.05 29.67
C ILE A 331 -3.34 -7.93 29.64
N GLU A 332 -3.29 -6.99 30.61
CA GLU A 332 -4.22 -5.86 30.66
C GLU A 332 -4.16 -4.99 29.40
N LEU A 333 -2.95 -4.66 28.90
CA LEU A 333 -2.82 -3.88 27.68
C LEU A 333 -3.40 -4.64 26.48
N ARG A 334 -3.12 -5.94 26.37
CA ARG A 334 -3.63 -6.79 25.29
C ARG A 334 -5.16 -6.83 25.27
N GLU A 335 -5.79 -7.01 26.43
CA GLU A 335 -7.26 -7.00 26.56
C GLU A 335 -7.88 -5.66 26.15
N ARG A 336 -7.20 -4.54 26.43
CA ARG A 336 -7.64 -3.21 25.97
C ARG A 336 -7.47 -2.99 24.48
N LEU A 337 -6.39 -3.51 23.88
CA LEU A 337 -6.11 -3.33 22.46
C LEU A 337 -6.92 -4.26 21.56
N GLN A 338 -7.25 -5.46 22.03
CA GLN A 338 -7.99 -6.45 21.24
C GLN A 338 -9.29 -5.93 20.61
N PRO A 339 -10.21 -5.26 21.33
CA PRO A 339 -11.43 -4.72 20.72
C PRO A 339 -11.15 -3.60 19.71
N LEU A 340 -10.03 -2.87 19.85
CA LEU A 340 -9.66 -1.79 18.93
C LEU A 340 -9.17 -2.31 17.56
N ALA A 341 -8.80 -3.59 17.46
CA ALA A 341 -8.40 -4.20 16.19
C ALA A 341 -9.59 -4.36 15.22
N GLU A 342 -10.82 -4.36 15.73
CA GLU A 342 -12.05 -4.47 14.94
C GLU A 342 -12.71 -3.10 14.67
N ASP A 343 -12.27 -2.05 15.36
CA ASP A 343 -12.78 -0.69 15.20
C ASP A 343 -12.33 -0.09 13.85
N GLU A 344 -13.25 0.52 13.10
CA GLU A 344 -12.99 1.00 11.74
C GLU A 344 -11.95 2.14 11.68
N THR A 345 -11.82 2.92 12.75
CA THR A 345 -10.90 4.06 12.85
C THR A 345 -9.56 3.66 13.45
N GLU A 346 -9.54 2.70 14.39
CA GLU A 346 -8.34 2.29 15.12
C GLU A 346 -7.58 1.12 14.45
N LYS A 347 -8.25 0.30 13.61
CA LYS A 347 -7.64 -0.85 12.92
C LYS A 347 -6.37 -0.50 12.12
N ARG A 348 -6.25 0.75 11.66
CA ARG A 348 -5.07 1.27 10.94
C ARG A 348 -3.77 1.04 11.73
N SER A 349 -3.81 1.20 13.04
CA SER A 349 -2.64 1.02 13.92
C SER A 349 -2.05 -0.38 13.85
N PHE A 350 -2.87 -1.39 13.54
CA PHE A 350 -2.47 -2.78 13.47
C PHE A 350 -1.92 -3.18 12.09
N LEU A 351 -2.03 -2.33 11.07
CA LEU A 351 -1.52 -2.60 9.73
C LEU A 351 0.01 -2.53 9.64
N TYR A 352 0.64 -1.74 10.51
CA TYR A 352 2.06 -1.40 10.43
C TYR A 352 2.93 -2.20 11.41
N LEU A 353 2.34 -2.63 12.52
CA LEU A 353 2.97 -3.48 13.53
C LEU A 353 1.91 -4.39 14.13
N ASP A 354 2.15 -5.71 14.11
CA ASP A 354 1.32 -6.68 14.82
C ASP A 354 1.61 -6.62 16.34
N ILE A 355 1.15 -5.53 16.95
CA ILE A 355 1.36 -5.24 18.37
C ILE A 355 0.73 -6.31 19.26
N LEU A 356 -0.37 -6.95 18.82
CA LEU A 356 -1.01 -8.03 19.56
C LEU A 356 -0.10 -9.27 19.61
N SER A 357 0.52 -9.65 18.49
CA SER A 357 1.50 -10.74 18.49
C SER A 357 2.76 -10.42 19.28
N TRP A 358 3.21 -9.16 19.32
CA TRP A 358 4.29 -8.75 20.23
C TRP A 358 3.87 -8.88 21.70
N LEU A 359 2.65 -8.47 22.07
CA LEU A 359 2.14 -8.63 23.44
C LEU A 359 2.03 -10.10 23.84
N ASP A 360 1.51 -10.95 22.94
CA ASP A 360 1.44 -12.41 23.14
C ASP A 360 2.83 -12.98 23.41
N SER A 361 3.84 -12.55 22.64
CA SER A 361 5.22 -13.00 22.81
C SER A 361 5.77 -12.64 24.20
N LYS A 362 5.36 -11.52 24.78
CA LYS A 362 5.73 -11.11 26.15
C LYS A 362 4.97 -11.84 27.24
N ILE A 363 3.72 -12.22 26.99
CA ILE A 363 2.89 -12.96 27.95
C ILE A 363 3.35 -14.42 28.03
N GLU A 364 3.78 -14.99 26.91
CA GLU A 364 4.23 -16.38 26.74
C GLU A 364 5.74 -16.57 26.90
N ASP A 365 6.51 -15.48 27.00
CA ASP A 365 7.98 -15.48 27.10
C ASP A 365 8.66 -16.26 25.95
N ARG A 366 8.33 -15.88 24.72
CA ARG A 366 8.88 -16.50 23.50
C ARG A 366 9.13 -15.47 22.39
N PRO A 367 9.95 -15.79 21.39
CA PRO A 367 10.19 -14.90 20.25
C PRO A 367 8.90 -14.52 19.51
N VAL A 368 8.79 -13.26 19.10
CA VAL A 368 7.61 -12.75 18.36
C VAL A 368 7.40 -13.46 17.02
N GLN A 369 8.49 -13.81 16.32
CA GLN A 369 8.42 -14.61 15.09
C GLN A 369 7.70 -15.95 15.31
N ASP A 370 7.94 -16.62 16.44
CA ASP A 370 7.36 -17.93 16.72
C ASP A 370 5.85 -17.80 16.95
N VAL A 371 5.40 -16.74 17.64
CA VAL A 371 3.98 -16.46 17.85
C VAL A 371 3.28 -16.23 16.51
N ILE A 372 3.85 -15.37 15.65
CA ILE A 372 3.27 -15.05 14.34
C ILE A 372 3.26 -16.30 13.46
N ARG A 373 4.35 -17.09 13.48
CA ARG A 373 4.46 -18.35 12.74
C ARG A 373 3.41 -19.37 13.18
N GLU A 374 3.17 -19.50 14.47
CA GLU A 374 2.15 -20.40 15.01
C GLU A 374 0.76 -19.98 14.58
N LYS A 375 0.41 -18.69 14.73
CA LYS A 375 -0.88 -18.14 14.26
C LYS A 375 -1.08 -18.38 12.77
N TYR A 376 -0.04 -18.20 11.97
CA TYR A 376 -0.04 -18.50 10.55
C TYR A 376 -0.33 -19.98 10.27
N LEU A 377 0.38 -20.90 10.93
CA LEU A 377 0.20 -22.35 10.74
C LEU A 377 -1.19 -22.81 11.21
N ALA A 378 -1.74 -22.20 12.26
CA ALA A 378 -3.07 -22.49 12.78
C ALA A 378 -4.18 -22.10 11.78
N ARG A 379 -4.05 -20.95 11.10
CA ARG A 379 -5.01 -20.50 10.06
C ARG A 379 -5.04 -21.37 8.81
N ARG A 380 -4.00 -22.19 8.59
CA ARG A 380 -3.87 -23.10 7.44
C ARG A 380 -4.41 -24.50 7.69
N ARG A 381 -4.64 -24.86 8.95
CA ARG A 381 -5.31 -26.11 9.35
C ARG A 381 -6.81 -25.89 9.28
#